data_AF-A0A957T5W7-F1
#
_entry.id   AF-A0A957T5W7-F1
#
_cell.length_a   1.000
_cell.length_b   1.000
_cell.length_c   1.000
_cell.angle_alpha   90.00
_cell.angle_beta   90.00
_cell.angle_gamma   90.00
#
_symmetry.space_group_name_H-M   'P 1'
#
loop_
_entity.id
_entity.type
_entity.pdbx_description
1 polymer ?
#
loop_
_entity_poly.entity_id
_entity_poly.type
_entity_poly.pdbx_seq_one_letter_code
_entity_poly.pdbx_strand_id
1 'polypeptide(L)' 'IPSFKGKLKSRPLDAIVDEAQALVRAGARELVIVAQDTTDYGRDFGDPNSLPRLLSAICNRTGPDLRWLRLMYA' A
#
# COMPACT_ATOMS: atom_id res chain seq x y z
N ILE A 1 0.14 -7.28 16.44
CA ILE A 1 0.66 -7.73 17.76
C ILE A 1 2.12 -8.14 17.60
N PRO A 2 3.07 -7.27 18.02
CA PRO A 2 4.52 -7.50 17.86
C PRO A 2 5.03 -8.77 18.52
N SER A 3 4.44 -9.18 19.66
CA SER A 3 4.81 -10.39 20.40
C SER A 3 4.44 -11.70 19.70
N PHE A 4 3.62 -11.66 18.63
CA PHE A 4 3.17 -12.85 17.90
C PHE A 4 3.50 -12.82 16.41
N LYS A 5 3.43 -11.64 15.75
CA LYS A 5 3.66 -11.49 14.30
C LYS A 5 5.04 -10.94 13.93
N GLY A 6 5.89 -10.65 14.91
CA GLY A 6 7.24 -10.11 14.69
C GLY A 6 7.27 -8.59 14.49
N LYS A 7 8.46 -8.09 14.17
CA LYS A 7 8.71 -6.66 13.93
C LYS A 7 7.97 -6.18 12.68
N LEU A 8 7.71 -4.87 12.62
CA LEU A 8 7.19 -4.21 11.43
C LEU A 8 8.07 -4.57 10.22
N LYS A 9 7.43 -5.04 9.14
CA LYS A 9 8.08 -5.36 7.88
C LYS A 9 7.21 -4.85 6.74
N SER A 10 7.62 -3.74 6.15
CA SER A 10 6.97 -3.17 4.98
C SER A 10 7.38 -3.92 3.73
N ARG A 11 6.47 -3.99 2.76
CA ARG A 11 6.78 -4.47 1.42
C ARG A 11 7.45 -3.34 0.63
N PRO A 12 8.36 -3.64 -0.32
CA PRO A 12 8.92 -2.63 -1.21
C PRO A 12 7.83 -1.92 -2.01
N LEU A 13 8.01 -0.61 -2.25
CA LEU A 13 7.04 0.22 -2.94
C LEU A 13 6.70 -0.31 -4.35
N ASP A 14 7.72 -0.64 -5.15
CA ASP A 14 7.51 -1.13 -6.52
C ASP A 14 6.72 -2.44 -6.55
N ALA A 15 6.97 -3.35 -5.59
CA ALA A 15 6.24 -4.60 -5.51
C ALA A 15 4.74 -4.41 -5.19
N ILE A 16 4.39 -3.39 -4.40
CA ILE A 16 2.97 -3.07 -4.12
C ILE A 16 2.34 -2.41 -5.35
N VAL A 17 3.05 -1.50 -6.01
CA VAL A 17 2.57 -0.80 -7.20
C VAL A 17 2.34 -1.77 -8.36
N ASP A 18 3.26 -2.71 -8.60
CA ASP A 18 3.14 -3.72 -9.66
C ASP A 18 1.92 -4.64 -9.43
N GLU A 19 1.68 -5.03 -8.17
CA GLU A 19 0.50 -5.80 -7.79
C GLU A 19 -0.78 -4.99 -7.99
N ALA A 20 -0.80 -3.74 -7.54
CA ALA A 20 -1.94 -2.83 -7.75
C ALA A 20 -2.25 -2.66 -9.25
N GLN A 21 -1.24 -2.47 -10.09
CA GLN A 21 -1.40 -2.42 -11.54
C GLN A 21 -1.94 -3.74 -12.11
N ALA A 22 -1.42 -4.88 -11.66
CA ALA A 22 -1.91 -6.18 -12.12
C ALA A 22 -3.39 -6.39 -11.78
N LEU A 23 -3.80 -6.03 -10.56
CA LEU A 23 -5.20 -6.12 -10.12
C LEU A 23 -6.11 -5.19 -10.93
N VAL A 24 -5.69 -3.95 -11.17
CA VAL A 24 -6.47 -3.00 -11.98
C VAL A 24 -6.57 -3.45 -13.43
N ARG A 25 -5.48 -3.98 -14.01
CA ARG A 25 -5.49 -4.61 -15.35
C ARG A 25 -6.40 -5.84 -15.41
N ALA A 26 -6.56 -6.56 -14.30
CA ALA A 26 -7.51 -7.67 -14.19
C ALA A 26 -8.98 -7.21 -14.01
N GLY A 27 -9.23 -5.90 -13.98
CA GLY A 27 -10.58 -5.32 -13.91
C GLY A 27 -10.98 -4.82 -12.52
N ALA A 28 -10.08 -4.84 -11.53
CA ALA A 28 -10.36 -4.28 -10.21
C ALA A 28 -10.60 -2.76 -10.32
N ARG A 29 -11.66 -2.27 -9.65
CA ARG A 29 -12.03 -0.84 -9.59
C ARG A 29 -11.81 -0.21 -8.22
N GLU A 30 -11.70 -1.04 -7.18
CA GLU A 30 -11.37 -0.63 -5.82
C GLU A 30 -10.17 -1.42 -5.33
N LEU A 31 -9.19 -0.73 -4.76
CA LEU A 31 -8.08 -1.33 -4.04
C LEU A 31 -8.19 -0.98 -2.57
N VAL A 32 -8.01 -1.99 -1.72
CA VAL A 32 -8.04 -1.84 -0.26
C VAL A 32 -6.66 -2.12 0.30
N ILE A 33 -6.05 -1.11 0.91
CA ILE A 33 -4.78 -1.21 1.60
C ILE A 33 -5.06 -1.64 3.04
N VAL A 34 -4.45 -2.76 3.43
CA VAL A 34 -4.58 -3.35 4.76
C VAL A 34 -3.20 -3.56 5.38
N ALA A 35 -3.06 -3.23 6.66
CA ALA A 35 -1.90 -3.53 7.49
C ALA A 35 -2.33 -3.71 8.96
N GLN A 36 -1.38 -4.03 9.85
CA GLN A 36 -1.66 -3.95 11.30
C GLN A 36 -1.85 -2.49 11.74
N ASP A 37 -1.00 -1.63 11.21
CA ASP A 37 -1.06 -0.18 11.30
C ASP A 37 -0.58 0.33 9.93
N THR A 38 -1.47 0.94 9.16
CA THR A 38 -1.14 1.43 7.82
C THR A 38 -0.34 2.72 7.86
N THR A 39 -0.41 3.49 8.96
CA THR A 39 0.34 4.74 9.13
C THR A 39 1.84 4.47 9.33
N ASP A 40 2.19 3.28 9.78
CA ASP A 40 3.57 2.85 10.04
C ASP A 40 4.34 2.39 8.79
N TYR A 41 3.72 2.40 7.61
CA TYR A 41 4.39 1.96 6.38
C TYR A 41 5.71 2.73 6.13
N GLY A 42 6.78 1.96 5.92
CA GLY A 42 8.15 2.43 5.66
C GLY A 42 8.93 2.96 6.86
N ARG A 43 8.37 2.91 8.08
CA ARG A 43 9.15 3.18 9.31
C ARG A 43 10.35 2.23 9.44
N ASP A 44 10.22 0.99 8.97
CA ASP A 44 11.31 0.00 8.91
C ASP A 44 12.35 0.30 7.81
N PHE A 45 12.00 1.09 6.79
CA PHE A 45 12.95 1.63 5.81
C PHE A 45 13.61 2.93 6.28
N GLY A 46 13.28 3.42 7.47
CA GLY A 46 13.73 4.72 7.96
C GLY A 46 12.99 5.91 7.34
N ASP A 47 11.90 5.66 6.60
CA ASP A 47 11.04 6.68 5.99
C ASP A 47 9.62 6.61 6.59
N PRO A 48 9.40 7.22 7.76
CA PRO A 48 8.12 7.15 8.47
C PRO A 48 6.97 7.89 7.74
N ASN A 49 7.26 8.68 6.70
CA ASN A 49 6.25 9.39 5.90
C ASN A 49 6.08 8.79 4.51
N SER A 50 6.42 7.52 4.32
CA SER A 50 6.37 6.86 3.02
C SER A 50 4.96 6.46 2.58
N LEU A 51 3.95 6.48 3.48
CA LEU A 51 2.57 6.14 3.14
C LEU A 51 1.98 7.07 2.06
N PRO A 52 2.03 8.42 2.18
CA PRO A 52 1.64 9.32 1.10
C PRO A 52 2.33 9.00 -0.23
N ARG A 53 3.63 8.69 -0.20
CA ARG A 53 4.40 8.32 -1.39
C ARG A 53 3.86 7.04 -2.04
N LEU A 54 3.51 6.03 -1.23
CA LEU A 54 2.87 4.80 -1.72
C LEU A 54 1.52 5.09 -2.39
N LEU A 55 0.67 5.87 -1.73
CA LEU A 55 -0.66 6.22 -2.26
C LEU A 55 -0.57 7.00 -3.57
N SER A 56 0.30 8.01 -3.63
CA SER A 56 0.55 8.77 -4.85
C SER A 56 1.12 7.87 -5.96
N ALA A 57 2.04 6.95 -5.63
CA ALA A 57 2.59 6.02 -6.60
C ALA A 57 1.51 5.11 -7.18
N ILE A 58 0.64 4.54 -6.35
CA ILE A 58 -0.48 3.69 -6.81
C ILE A 58 -1.38 4.50 -7.74
N CYS A 59 -1.91 5.65 -7.31
CA CYS A 59 -2.82 6.47 -8.11
C CYS A 59 -2.23 6.88 -9.46
N ASN A 60 -0.96 7.29 -9.49
CA ASN A 60 -0.29 7.73 -10.72
C ASN A 60 -0.02 6.56 -11.69
N ARG A 61 0.16 5.34 -11.16
CA ARG A 61 0.58 4.16 -11.94
C ARG A 61 -0.58 3.28 -12.39
N THR A 62 -1.70 3.26 -11.66
CA THR A 62 -2.89 2.48 -12.04
C THR A 62 -3.81 3.22 -13.02
N GLY A 63 -3.67 4.55 -13.14
CA GLY A 63 -4.44 5.35 -14.09
C GLY A 63 -5.95 5.42 -13.76
N PRO A 64 -6.80 5.80 -14.74
CA PRO A 64 -8.21 6.13 -14.51
C PRO A 64 -9.11 4.92 -14.21
N ASP A 65 -8.60 3.71 -14.42
CA ASP A 65 -9.30 2.45 -14.17
C ASP A 65 -9.48 2.16 -12.69
N LEU A 66 -8.57 2.67 -11.85
CA LEU A 66 -8.72 2.67 -10.40
C LEU A 66 -9.67 3.79 -10.00
N ARG A 67 -10.81 3.42 -9.43
CA ARG A 67 -11.85 4.38 -9.02
C ARG A 67 -11.73 4.71 -7.54
N TRP A 68 -11.43 3.71 -6.71
CA TRP A 68 -11.46 3.83 -5.25
C TRP A 68 -10.16 3.27 -4.66
N LEU A 69 -9.55 4.02 -3.75
CA LEU A 69 -8.42 3.55 -2.95
C LEU A 69 -8.80 3.73 -1.48
N ARG A 70 -8.96 2.62 -0.77
CA ARG A 70 -9.39 2.59 0.63
C ARG A 70 -8.24 2.20 1.52
N LEU A 71 -8.07 2.94 2.61
CA LEU A 71 -7.18 2.58 3.71
C LEU A 71 -8.00 1.97 4.84
N MET A 72 -7.53 0.86 5.39
CA MET A 72 -8.11 0.25 6.59
C MET A 72 -7.02 0.09 7.65
N TYR A 73 -7.41 0.24 8.92
CA TYR A 73 -6.50 0.14 10.07
C TYR A 73 -5.41 1.23 10.03
N ALA A 74 -5.85 2.48 9.86
CA ALA A 74 -5.04 3.70 10.02
C ALA A 74 -5.25 4.31 11.40
#